data_AF-A0A7I8E2H8-F1
#
_entry.id   AF-A0A7I8E2H8-F1
#
_cell.length_a   1.000
_cell.length_b   1.000
_cell.length_c   1.000
_cell.angle_alpha   90.00
_cell.angle_beta   90.00
_cell.angle_gamma   90.00
#
_symmetry.space_group_name_H-M   'P 1'
#
loop_
_entity.id
_entity.type
_entity.pdbx_description
1 polymer ?
#
loop_
_entity_poly.entity_id
_entity_poly.type
_entity_poly.pdbx_seq_one_letter_code
_entity_poly.pdbx_strand_id
1 'polypeptide(L)' 'MSDHVHMLVMIPPKLSVSSFIGYLKGKFALMIFDRHANLKYKYGNRHFWAEGYYVSTVGLNDQTVAKYIREQE' A
#
# COMPACT_ATOMS: atom_id res chain seq x y z
N MET A 1 -7.67 13.07 -1.15
CA MET A 1 -8.64 12.49 -0.19
C MET A 1 -7.89 11.34 0.45
N SER A 2 -7.61 11.41 1.75
CA SER A 2 -6.57 10.61 2.41
C SER A 2 -7.02 9.18 2.76
N ASP A 3 -7.61 8.47 1.80
CA ASP A 3 -8.18 7.12 1.96
C ASP A 3 -7.38 6.03 1.24
N HIS A 4 -6.29 6.40 0.57
CA HIS A 4 -5.39 5.51 -0.16
C HIS A 4 -3.92 5.86 0.11
N VAL A 5 -3.01 4.98 -0.31
CA VAL A 5 -1.56 5.15 -0.12
C VAL A 5 -0.85 4.95 -1.44
N HIS A 6 0.00 5.92 -1.80
CA HIS A 6 0.93 5.82 -2.91
C HIS A 6 2.32 5.40 -2.42
N MET A 7 2.95 4.45 -3.10
CA MET A 7 4.29 3.96 -2.75
C MET A 7 5.14 3.79 -4.00
N LEU A 8 6.40 4.25 -3.93
CA LEU A 8 7.44 3.92 -4.90
C LEU A 8 8.34 2.87 -4.28
N VAL A 9 8.36 1.65 -4.85
CA VAL A 9 9.08 0.51 -4.28
C VAL A 9 9.88 -0.22 -5.35
N MET A 10 11.02 -0.77 -4.95
CA MET A 10 11.82 -1.68 -5.76
C MET A 10 11.46 -3.13 -5.40
N ILE A 11 10.96 -3.90 -6.35
CA ILE A 11 10.59 -5.31 -6.16
C ILE A 11 11.61 -6.19 -6.90
N PRO A 12 12.27 -7.14 -6.24
CA PRO A 12 13.13 -8.11 -6.91
C PRO A 12 12.37 -8.87 -8.01
N PRO A 13 12.94 -9.08 -9.20
CA PRO A 13 12.22 -9.67 -10.35
C PRO A 13 11.77 -11.12 -10.12
N LYS A 14 12.38 -11.81 -9.15
CA LYS A 14 11.97 -13.17 -8.73
C LYS A 14 10.65 -13.20 -7.95
N LEU A 15 10.18 -12.06 -7.46
CA LEU A 15 8.92 -11.94 -6.73
C LEU A 15 7.86 -11.39 -7.67
N SER A 16 6.69 -12.04 -7.72
CA SER A 16 5.55 -11.47 -8.42
C SER A 16 5.04 -10.24 -7.68
N VAL A 17 4.56 -9.25 -8.45
CA VAL A 17 3.95 -8.03 -7.89
C VAL A 17 2.76 -8.38 -7.00
N SER A 18 1.92 -9.34 -7.42
CA SER A 18 0.74 -9.77 -6.65
C SER A 18 1.11 -10.38 -5.29
N SER A 19 2.14 -11.23 -5.24
CA SER A 19 2.61 -11.81 -3.98
C SER A 19 3.19 -10.75 -3.05
N PHE A 20 3.98 -9.81 -3.60
CA PHE A 20 4.54 -8.70 -2.82
C PHE A 20 3.43 -7.81 -2.22
N ILE A 21 2.47 -7.39 -3.03
CA ILE A 21 1.36 -6.54 -2.59
C ILE A 21 0.44 -7.28 -1.59
N GLY A 22 0.16 -8.57 -1.82
CA GLY A 22 -0.62 -9.39 -0.90
C GLY A 22 0.02 -9.47 0.49
N TYR A 23 1.33 -9.73 0.53
CA TYR A 23 2.09 -9.72 1.79
C TYR A 23 2.04 -8.35 2.47
N LEU A 24 2.31 -7.29 1.71
CA LEU A 24 2.40 -5.92 2.23
C LEU A 24 1.05 -5.46 2.81
N LYS A 25 -0.05 -5.58 2.04
CA LYS A 25 -1.40 -5.23 2.51
C LYS A 25 -1.80 -6.03 3.75
N GLY A 26 -1.52 -7.34 3.76
CA GLY A 26 -1.82 -8.22 4.90
C GLY A 26 -1.05 -7.86 6.17
N LYS A 27 0.27 -7.68 6.07
CA LYS A 27 1.11 -7.31 7.22
C LYS A 27 0.78 -5.92 7.75
N PHE A 28 0.55 -4.94 6.89
CA PHE A 28 0.15 -3.61 7.33
C PHE A 28 -1.20 -3.62 8.04
N ALA A 29 -2.20 -4.33 7.52
CA ALA A 29 -3.51 -4.43 8.18
C ALA A 29 -3.37 -5.02 9.59
N LEU A 30 -2.59 -6.09 9.74
CA LEU A 30 -2.29 -6.69 11.05
C LEU A 30 -1.64 -5.68 12.00
N MET A 31 -0.58 -4.99 11.57
CA MET A 31 0.14 -4.01 12.39
C MET A 31 -0.74 -2.82 12.80
N ILE A 32 -1.62 -2.36 11.90
CA ILE A 32 -2.53 -1.24 12.18
C ILE A 32 -3.58 -1.64 13.23
N PHE A 33 -4.20 -2.82 13.10
CA PHE A 33 -5.17 -3.28 14.10
C PHE A 33 -4.53 -3.59 15.45
N ASP A 34 -3.25 -3.99 15.47
CA ASP A 34 -2.48 -4.18 16.70
C ASP A 34 -2.17 -2.85 17.39
N ARG A 35 -1.60 -1.87 16.66
CA ARG A 35 -1.22 -0.56 17.21
C ARG A 35 -2.41 0.36 17.49
N HIS A 36 -3.50 0.22 16.74
CA HIS A 36 -4.68 1.07 16.82
C HIS A 36 -5.93 0.20 17.03
N ALA A 37 -5.99 -0.48 18.18
CA ALA A 37 -7.04 -1.43 18.52
C ALA A 37 -8.47 -0.87 18.37
N ASN A 38 -8.67 0.46 18.51
CA ASN A 38 -9.96 1.12 18.33
C ASN A 38 -10.48 1.08 16.88
N LEU A 39 -9.61 0.90 15.88
CA LEU A 39 -10.02 0.78 14.48
C LEU A 39 -10.86 -0.47 14.22
N LYS A 40 -10.79 -1.51 15.07
CA LYS A 40 -11.65 -2.70 14.96
C LYS A 40 -13.14 -2.36 15.03
N TYR A 41 -13.52 -1.27 15.71
CA TYR A 41 -14.92 -0.83 15.82
C TYR A 41 -15.39 -0.10 14.55
N LYS A 42 -14.47 0.61 13.89
CA LYS A 42 -14.73 1.29 12.61
C LYS A 42 -14.75 0.32 11.42
N TYR A 43 -13.86 -0.67 11.45
CA TYR A 43 -13.67 -1.65 10.39
C TYR A 43 -14.02 -3.06 10.90
N GLY A 44 -15.25 -3.26 11.38
CA GLY A 44 -15.72 -4.47 12.10
C GLY A 44 -15.07 -5.81 11.69
N ASN A 45 -15.15 -6.15 10.40
CA ASN A 45 -14.60 -7.39 9.83
C ASN A 45 -13.08 -7.37 9.57
N ARG A 46 -12.37 -6.38 10.11
CA ARG A 46 -10.94 -6.13 9.93
C ARG A 46 -10.51 -5.98 8.46
N HIS A 47 -11.41 -5.56 7.57
CA HIS A 47 -11.06 -5.12 6.23
C HIS A 47 -10.51 -3.71 6.30
N PHE A 48 -9.20 -3.59 6.19
CA PHE A 48 -8.52 -2.29 6.21
C PHE A 48 -8.30 -1.72 4.80
N TRP A 49 -7.96 -2.57 3.83
CA TRP A 49 -7.71 -2.18 2.45
C TRP A 49 -8.89 -2.58 1.55
N ALA A 50 -9.09 -1.84 0.46
CA ALA A 50 -9.88 -2.33 -0.67
C ALA A 50 -9.26 -3.62 -1.25
N GLU A 51 -10.05 -4.47 -1.90
CA GLU A 51 -9.54 -5.74 -2.46
C GLU A 51 -8.50 -5.50 -3.56
N GLY A 52 -8.77 -4.54 -4.45
CA GLY A 52 -7.90 -4.16 -5.55
C GLY A 52 -6.64 -3.39 -5.14
N TYR A 53 -5.74 -3.23 -6.10
CA TYR A 53 -4.59 -2.34 -6.05
C TYR A 53 -4.25 -1.88 -7.47
N TYR A 54 -3.60 -0.72 -7.57
CA TYR A 54 -3.06 -0.21 -8.82
C TYR A 54 -1.53 -0.35 -8.80
N VAL A 55 -0.94 -0.70 -9.95
CA VAL A 55 0.50 -0.74 -10.12
C VAL A 55 0.88 -0.25 -11.51
N SER A 56 1.93 0.54 -11.58
CA SER A 56 2.55 0.99 -12.83
C SER A 56 4.06 0.82 -12.72
N THR A 57 4.71 0.36 -13.78
CA THR A 57 6.17 0.26 -13.82
C THR A 57 6.79 1.63 -14.03
N VAL A 58 7.84 1.92 -13.26
CA VAL A 58 8.59 3.17 -13.35
C VAL A 58 9.96 2.88 -13.94
N GLY A 59 10.30 3.57 -15.02
CA GLY A 59 11.61 3.51 -15.67
C GLY A 59 12.49 4.70 -15.28
N LEU A 60 13.07 5.37 -16.28
CA LEU A 60 14.02 6.48 -16.14
C LEU A 60 13.46 7.75 -15.45
N ASN A 61 12.17 7.80 -15.14
CA ASN A 61 11.49 8.97 -14.58
C ASN A 61 11.21 8.83 -13.06
N ASP A 62 12.03 8.06 -12.35
CA ASP A 62 11.87 7.75 -10.93
C ASP A 62 11.77 9.00 -10.04
N GLN A 63 12.59 10.02 -10.30
CA GLN A 63 12.59 11.28 -9.56
C GLN A 63 11.29 12.06 -9.73
N THR A 64 10.77 12.10 -10.96
CA THR A 64 9.49 12.76 -11.27
C THR A 64 8.33 12.06 -10.59
N VAL A 65 8.30 10.72 -10.63
CA VAL A 65 7.26 9.92 -9.96
C VAL A 65 7.38 10.04 -8.43
N ALA A 66 8.60 10.03 -7.88
CA ALA A 66 8.83 10.23 -6.46
C ALA A 66 8.40 11.63 -5.98
N LYS A 67 8.54 12.65 -6.83
CA LYS A 67 8.02 14.00 -6.56
C LYS A 67 6.49 14.00 -6.57
N TYR A 68 5.89 13.45 -7.63
CA TYR A 68 4.43 13.32 -7.76
C TYR A 68 3.80 12.61 -6.55
N ILE A 69 4.38 11.49 -6.09
CA ILE A 69 3.88 10.74 -4.92
C ILE A 69 3.97 11.57 -3.64
N ARG A 70 5.04 12.34 -3.45
CA ARG A 70 5.21 13.19 -2.25
C ARG A 70 4.25 14.38 -2.21
N GLU A 71 3.85 14.86 -3.39
CA GLU A 71 2.94 16.00 -3.54
C GLU A 71 1.46 15.58 -3.62
N GLN A 72 1.19 14.27 -3.65
CA GLN A 72 -0.17 13.71 -3.62
C GLN A 72 -0.72 13.64 -2.19
N GLU A 73 -1.98 14.08 -2.02
CA GLU A 73 -2.75 14.10 -0.76
C GLU A 73 -3.56 12.82 -0.49
#